data_AF-A0A965LE53-F1
#
_entry.id   AF-A0A965LE53-F1
#
_cell.length_a   1.000
_cell.length_b   1.000
_cell.length_c   1.000
_cell.angle_alpha   90.00
_cell.angle_beta   90.00
_cell.angle_gamma   90.00
#
_symmetry.space_group_name_H-M   'P 1'
#
loop_
_entity.id
_entity.type
_entity.pdbx_description
1 polymer ?
#
loop_
_entity_poly.entity_id
_entity_poly.type
_entity_poly.pdbx_seq_one_letter_code
_entity_poly.pdbx_strand_id
1 'polypeptide(L)'
;MTDNEACPAEFRLANRKGPSIIGYIIPMKPLTFLCLLLTSLAPLLAAETKKPNVLFIVADDLGYGELGCYGGNGIPTPNIDR
;
A
#
# COMPACT_ATOMS: atom_id res chain seq x y z
N MET A 1 -61.18 -25.34 50.29
CA MET A 1 -61.53 -24.27 49.34
C MET A 1 -60.31 -23.39 49.25
N THR A 2 -59.38 -23.58 48.29
CA THR A 2 -59.42 -23.00 46.92
C THR A 2 -59.79 -21.51 46.99
N ASP A 3 -59.02 -20.56 46.43
CA ASP A 3 -58.71 -20.40 45.00
C ASP A 3 -57.34 -19.67 44.87
N ASN A 4 -56.31 -20.24 44.24
CA ASN A 4 -55.93 -20.01 42.83
C ASN A 4 -56.49 -18.71 42.22
N GLU A 5 -55.66 -17.68 42.09
CA GLU A 5 -55.56 -16.88 40.86
C GLU A 5 -54.14 -16.27 40.79
N ALA A 6 -53.47 -16.52 39.68
CA ALA A 6 -52.11 -16.10 39.39
C ALA A 6 -52.09 -14.74 38.66
N CYS A 7 -51.04 -13.94 38.92
CA CYS A 7 -50.52 -12.83 38.08
C CYS A 7 -51.41 -11.56 37.92
N PRO A 8 -50.86 -10.36 37.57
CA PRO A 8 -49.52 -10.14 37.06
C PRO A 8 -48.69 -8.98 37.65
N ALA A 9 -47.39 -9.23 37.67
CA ALA A 9 -46.30 -8.29 37.85
C ALA A 9 -46.07 -7.39 36.60
N GLU A 10 -47.11 -6.77 36.05
CA GLU A 10 -47.03 -6.04 34.76
C GLU A 10 -47.18 -4.51 34.88
N PHE A 11 -47.55 -3.94 36.04
CA PHE A 11 -47.85 -2.51 36.14
C PHE A 11 -46.69 -1.61 36.57
N ARG A 12 -45.44 -1.93 36.19
CA ARG A 12 -44.28 -1.06 36.43
C ARG A 12 -43.37 -0.87 35.20
N LEU A 13 -43.96 -0.76 34.02
CA LEU A 13 -43.52 0.24 33.05
C LEU A 13 -43.82 1.61 33.69
N ALA A 14 -42.96 2.62 33.77
CA ALA A 14 -42.59 3.43 32.61
C ALA A 14 -41.79 4.66 33.08
N ASN A 15 -40.65 4.50 33.76
CA ASN A 15 -39.81 5.67 34.05
C ASN A 15 -38.30 5.42 34.02
N ARG A 16 -37.83 4.85 32.91
CA ARG A 16 -36.42 4.88 32.51
C ARG A 16 -36.30 5.77 31.27
N LYS A 17 -36.46 7.08 31.42
CA LYS A 17 -35.99 8.04 30.41
C LYS A 17 -34.47 8.13 30.52
N GLY A 18 -33.77 7.21 29.85
CA GLY A 18 -32.36 7.38 29.55
C GLY A 18 -32.18 8.46 28.49
N PRO A 19 -31.09 9.24 28.52
CA PRO A 19 -30.86 10.30 27.55
C PRO A 19 -30.73 9.69 26.14
N SER A 20 -31.47 10.28 25.23
CA SER A 20 -31.58 9.97 23.81
C SER A 20 -30.21 9.93 23.12
N ILE A 21 -29.78 8.73 22.74
CA ILE A 21 -28.61 8.38 21.92
C ILE A 21 -28.79 8.71 20.42
N ILE A 22 -29.65 9.68 20.08
CA ILE A 22 -29.94 10.11 18.71
C ILE A 22 -29.31 11.48 18.52
N GLY A 23 -28.01 11.50 18.22
CA GLY A 23 -27.29 12.77 18.08
C GLY A 23 -25.96 12.74 17.34
N TYR A 24 -25.51 11.59 16.82
CA TYR A 24 -24.22 11.54 16.12
C TYR A 24 -24.27 10.60 14.91
N ILE A 25 -25.15 10.91 13.96
CA ILE A 25 -25.00 10.39 12.59
C ILE A 25 -24.09 11.38 11.85
N ILE A 26 -22.80 11.35 12.20
CA ILE A 26 -21.79 11.87 11.28
C ILE A 26 -21.81 10.95 10.06
N PRO A 27 -21.85 11.49 8.82
CA PRO A 27 -21.90 10.66 7.63
C PRO A 27 -20.55 9.95 7.47
N MET A 28 -20.43 8.73 8.00
CA MET A 28 -19.24 7.88 7.90
C MET A 28 -19.10 7.15 6.55
N LYS A 29 -19.94 7.46 5.56
CA LYS A 29 -20.02 6.79 4.26
C LYS A 29 -19.08 7.34 3.16
N PRO A 30 -18.69 8.63 3.11
CA PRO A 30 -17.75 9.12 2.11
C PRO A 30 -16.30 8.81 2.49
N LEU A 31 -16.01 8.67 3.79
CA LEU A 31 -14.66 8.38 4.30
C LEU A 31 -14.25 6.93 4.00
N THR A 32 -15.17 5.97 4.10
CA THR A 32 -14.93 4.57 3.71
C THR A 32 -14.77 4.42 2.20
N PHE A 33 -15.53 5.16 1.39
CA PHE A 33 -15.36 5.20 -0.06
C PHE A 33 -14.03 5.84 -0.47
N LEU A 34 -13.60 6.89 0.22
CA LEU A 34 -12.30 7.53 0.02
C LEU A 34 -11.15 6.56 0.36
N CYS A 35 -11.24 5.86 1.50
CA CYS A 35 -10.26 4.82 1.85
C CYS A 35 -10.19 3.69 0.81
N LEU A 36 -11.32 3.25 0.27
CA LEU A 36 -11.38 2.21 -0.77
C LEU A 36 -10.79 2.69 -2.11
N LEU A 37 -10.96 3.97 -2.44
CA LEU A 37 -10.38 4.60 -3.62
C LEU A 37 -8.86 4.79 -3.49
N LEU A 38 -8.38 5.15 -2.29
CA LEU A 38 -6.95 5.29 -2.01
C LEU A 38 -6.21 3.94 -2.03
N THR A 39 -6.82 2.85 -1.56
CA THR A 39 -6.17 1.53 -1.61
C THR A 39 -6.07 0.96 -3.02
N SER A 40 -7.00 1.33 -3.93
CA SER A 40 -6.97 0.92 -5.34
C SER A 40 -5.80 1.53 -6.13
N LEU A 41 -5.22 2.64 -5.69
CA LEU A 41 -4.19 3.37 -6.44
C LEU A 41 -2.75 2.96 -6.06
N ALA A 42 -2.59 2.20 -4.98
CA ALA A 42 -1.28 1.74 -4.48
C ALA A 42 -0.43 0.93 -5.48
N PRO A 43 -0.97 0.00 -6.29
CA PRO A 43 -0.13 -0.82 -7.17
C PRO A 43 0.43 -0.05 -8.37
N LEU A 44 -0.09 1.15 -8.69
CA LEU A 44 0.40 1.95 -9.82
C LEU A 44 1.76 2.62 -9.52
N LEU A 45 2.09 2.82 -8.25
CA LEU A 45 3.39 3.36 -7.82
C LEU A 45 4.44 2.27 -7.56
N ALA A 46 4.06 0.99 -7.62
CA ALA A 46 4.97 -0.11 -7.43
C ALA A 46 5.76 -0.37 -8.73
N ALA A 47 6.70 0.53 -9.04
CA ALA A 47 7.69 0.27 -10.08
C ALA A 47 8.63 -0.85 -9.58
N GLU A 48 8.62 -1.99 -10.27
CA GLU A 48 9.53 -3.09 -9.97
C GLU A 48 10.95 -2.67 -10.34
N THR A 49 11.79 -2.40 -9.34
CA THR A 49 13.21 -2.12 -9.55
C THR A 49 13.90 -3.42 -9.94
N LYS A 50 13.98 -3.69 -11.25
CA LYS A 50 14.72 -4.85 -11.77
C LYS A 50 16.17 -4.75 -11.31
N LYS A 51 16.67 -5.83 -10.70
CA LYS A 51 18.08 -5.93 -10.32
C LYS A 51 18.93 -5.96 -11.60
N PRO A 52 19.98 -5.13 -11.71
CA PRO A 52 20.86 -5.17 -12.86
C PRO A 52 21.68 -6.46 -12.87
N ASN A 53 21.97 -6.98 -14.06
CA ASN A 53 22.97 -8.03 -14.23
C ASN A 53 24.35 -7.39 -14.28
N VAL A 54 25.31 -7.91 -13.52
CA VAL A 54 26.68 -7.38 -13.48
C VAL A 54 27.61 -8.37 -14.17
N LEU A 55 28.31 -7.90 -15.21
CA LEU A 55 29.38 -8.63 -15.88
C LEU A 55 30.69 -7.85 -15.67
N PHE A 56 31.68 -8.50 -15.06
CA PHE A 56 33.00 -7.90 -14.83
C PHE A 56 34.01 -8.52 -15.78
N ILE A 57 34.67 -7.68 -16.58
CA ILE A 57 35.68 -8.09 -17.56
C ILE A 57 37.00 -7.47 -17.14
N VAL A 58 38.04 -8.29 -17.02
CA VAL A 58 39.41 -7.85 -16.69
C VAL A 58 40.30 -8.16 -17.87
N ALA A 59 41.10 -7.18 -18.27
CA ALA A 59 42.16 -7.35 -19.25
C ALA A 59 43.49 -7.09 -18.56
N ASP A 60 44.47 -7.95 -18.82
CA ASP A 60 45.85 -7.75 -18.37
C ASP A 60 46.55 -6.74 -19.29
N ASP A 61 47.42 -5.91 -18.73
CA ASP A 61 48.24 -4.91 -19.44
C ASP A 61 47.51 -3.92 -20.39
N LEU A 62 46.20 -3.71 -20.21
CA LEU A 62 45.47 -2.73 -21.02
C LEU A 62 45.82 -1.28 -20.64
N GLY A 63 46.67 -0.65 -21.44
CA GLY A 63 47.07 0.75 -21.29
C GLY A 63 46.05 1.76 -21.82
N TYR A 64 46.13 3.00 -21.35
CA TYR A 64 45.21 4.09 -21.74
C TYR A 64 45.26 4.44 -23.23
N GLY A 65 46.44 4.29 -23.87
CA GLY A 65 46.63 4.61 -25.29
C GLY A 65 46.09 3.57 -26.27
N GLU A 66 45.57 2.44 -25.78
CA GLU A 66 45.13 1.31 -26.62
C GLU A 66 43.66 1.43 -27.04
N LEU A 67 42.84 2.18 -26.31
CA LEU A 67 41.41 2.31 -26.59
C LEU A 67 41.12 3.54 -27.47
N GLY A 68 40.26 3.36 -28.47
CA GLY A 68 39.83 4.42 -29.37
C GLY A 68 39.15 5.58 -28.66
N CYS A 69 38.31 5.29 -27.67
CA CYS A 69 37.63 6.29 -26.84
C CYS A 69 38.56 7.21 -26.03
N TYR A 70 39.82 6.81 -25.85
CA TYR A 70 40.85 7.62 -25.18
C TYR A 70 41.86 8.27 -26.15
N GLY A 71 41.60 8.21 -27.46
CA GLY A 71 42.47 8.78 -28.49
C GLY A 71 43.55 7.82 -28.99
N GLY A 72 43.48 6.54 -28.64
CA GLY A 72 44.29 5.48 -29.23
C GLY A 72 43.94 5.28 -30.71
N ASN A 73 44.94 5.31 -31.58
CA ASN A 73 44.75 5.13 -33.04
C ASN A 73 45.43 3.85 -33.58
N GLY A 74 46.01 3.03 -32.69
CA GLY A 74 46.77 1.84 -33.09
C GLY A 74 45.88 0.63 -33.40
N ILE A 75 44.91 0.35 -32.52
CA ILE A 75 44.07 -0.85 -32.59
C ILE A 75 42.59 -0.44 -32.54
N PRO A 76 41.76 -0.88 -33.51
CA PRO A 76 40.34 -0.58 -33.48
C PRO A 76 39.62 -1.39 -32.38
N THR A 77 38.88 -0.71 -31.49
CA THR A 77 38.16 -1.32 -30.34
C THR A 77 36.64 -1.12 -30.39
N PRO A 78 35.94 -1.51 -31.49
CA PRO A 78 34.56 -1.10 -31.76
C PRO A 78 33.52 -1.58 -30.74
N ASN A 79 33.78 -2.66 -30.01
CA ASN A 79 32.87 -3.17 -28.98
C ASN A 79 33.02 -2.43 -27.63
N ILE A 80 34.15 -1.76 -27.40
CA ILE A 80 34.42 -0.95 -26.20
C ILE A 80 34.14 0.54 -26.47
N ASP A 81 34.36 1.00 -27.71
CA ASP A 81 34.17 2.40 -28.10
C ASP A 81 32.69 2.81 -28.29
N ARG A 82 31.77 1.83 -28.34
CA ARG A 82 30.33 2.03 -28.58
C ARG A 82 29.54 2.38 -27.32
#